data_AF-A0AAE1GT06-F1
#
_entry.id   AF-A0AAE1GT06-F1
#
_cell.length_a   1.000
_cell.length_b   1.000
_cell.length_c   1.000
_cell.angle_alpha   90.00
_cell.angle_beta   90.00
_cell.angle_gamma   90.00
#
_symmetry.space_group_name_H-M   'P 1'
#
loop_
_entity.id
_entity.type
_entity.pdbx_description
1 polymer ?
#
loop_
_entity_poly.entity_id
_entity_poly.type
_entity_poly.pdbx_seq_one_letter_code
_entity_poly.pdbx_strand_id
1 'polypeptide(L)'
;MSAAPTVRGLRGLHGLHGLLAASLLLLAAGAGTARAAGCDAETGFSCGEGRCIDKKYVCDGNINCNSGVDERNCTSCAATAVFCEGRCAHRCDGIARCADGADEVGCPTRPVFECSPGVTVLSSKQCDGIQNCPEGEDEEGCSYPEDCRGNAVYCDGRCWPASTRCDRVVWCSDGADERDCPWWPKQTLPGKAKS
;
A
#
# COMPACT_ATOMS: atom_id res chain seq x y z
N MET A 1 -61.91 48.26 46.62
CA MET A 1 -61.88 49.72 46.40
C MET A 1 -60.74 49.99 45.43
N SER A 2 -60.96 50.01 44.11
CA SER A 2 -61.75 50.97 43.29
C SER A 2 -60.91 52.23 43.01
N ALA A 3 -60.77 52.73 41.76
CA ALA A 3 -61.44 52.36 40.50
C ALA A 3 -60.59 52.64 39.23
N ALA A 4 -61.08 52.18 38.07
CA ALA A 4 -60.78 52.70 36.73
C ALA A 4 -61.98 53.56 36.23
N PRO A 5 -61.93 54.34 35.12
CA PRO A 5 -61.59 53.95 33.73
C PRO A 5 -60.45 54.85 33.16
N THR A 6 -60.26 55.29 31.89
CA THR A 6 -61.02 55.35 30.60
C THR A 6 -59.97 55.52 29.46
N VAL A 7 -60.03 54.86 28.28
CA VAL A 7 -60.73 55.26 27.01
C VAL A 7 -60.22 56.60 26.41
N ARG A 8 -59.81 56.75 25.14
CA ARG A 8 -59.83 55.91 23.91
C ARG A 8 -58.76 56.38 22.91
N GLY A 9 -58.34 55.54 21.95
CA GLY A 9 -57.60 55.97 20.74
C GLY A 9 -57.36 54.81 19.77
N LEU A 10 -57.71 54.95 18.49
CA LEU A 10 -57.65 53.88 17.48
C LEU A 10 -57.25 54.41 16.09
N ARG A 11 -56.76 53.49 15.24
CA ARG A 11 -56.54 53.53 13.77
C ARG A 11 -55.14 54.01 13.31
N GLY A 12 -54.59 53.24 12.36
CA GLY A 12 -53.26 53.45 11.76
C GLY A 12 -52.71 52.16 11.16
N LEU A 13 -53.28 51.70 10.03
CA LEU A 13 -52.80 50.55 9.25
C LEU A 13 -52.01 51.02 8.01
N HIS A 14 -51.38 50.05 7.32
CA HIS A 14 -50.68 50.14 6.02
C HIS A 14 -49.25 50.71 6.06
N GLY A 15 -48.31 50.02 5.38
CA GLY A 15 -46.91 50.47 5.28
C GLY A 15 -45.83 49.42 4.92
N LEU A 16 -46.13 48.36 4.13
CA LEU A 16 -45.07 47.45 3.65
C LEU A 16 -44.30 48.04 2.46
N HIS A 17 -43.28 48.84 2.75
CA HIS A 17 -42.14 49.11 1.87
C HIS A 17 -40.87 49.23 2.74
N GLY A 18 -39.69 48.72 2.38
CA GLY A 18 -39.33 48.02 1.15
C GLY A 18 -37.94 48.47 0.70
N LEU A 19 -36.90 47.68 1.02
CA LEU A 19 -35.51 47.81 0.55
C LEU A 19 -34.77 49.12 0.91
N LEU A 20 -33.87 49.03 1.90
CA LEU A 20 -32.63 49.83 1.91
C LEU A 20 -31.45 48.86 1.93
N ALA A 21 -30.55 49.01 0.97
CA ALA A 21 -29.34 48.20 0.86
C ALA A 21 -28.12 48.99 1.35
N ALA A 22 -27.35 48.40 2.25
CA ALA A 22 -26.01 48.86 2.62
C ALA A 22 -25.16 47.64 2.96
N SER A 23 -24.05 47.46 2.25
CA SER A 23 -23.15 46.32 2.45
C SER A 23 -22.31 46.49 3.71
N LEU A 24 -22.32 45.48 4.59
CA LEU A 24 -21.28 45.31 5.60
C LEU A 24 -20.47 44.06 5.26
N LEU A 25 -19.18 44.21 4.97
CA LEU A 25 -18.26 43.09 4.85
C LEU A 25 -18.05 42.47 6.24
N LEU A 26 -18.83 41.45 6.56
CA LEU A 26 -18.43 40.46 7.54
C LEU A 26 -17.67 39.36 6.83
N LEU A 27 -16.34 39.47 6.88
CA LEU A 27 -15.44 38.33 6.74
C LEU A 27 -15.78 37.35 7.86
N ALA A 28 -16.74 36.46 7.61
CA ALA A 28 -16.90 35.25 8.38
C ALA A 28 -15.59 34.48 8.26
N ALA A 29 -14.75 34.59 9.30
CA ALA A 29 -13.44 33.95 9.34
C ALA A 29 -13.62 32.49 8.94
N GLY A 30 -12.82 32.04 7.97
CA GLY A 30 -13.10 30.80 7.25
C GLY A 30 -13.37 29.68 8.24
N ALA A 31 -14.52 29.02 8.08
CA ALA A 31 -14.81 27.75 8.72
C ALA A 31 -13.92 26.67 8.08
N GLY A 32 -12.61 26.82 8.27
CA GLY A 32 -11.67 25.72 8.34
C GLY A 32 -12.14 24.87 9.50
N THR A 33 -13.09 23.98 9.21
CA THR A 33 -13.24 22.74 9.94
C THR A 33 -11.85 22.13 9.96
N ALA A 34 -11.19 22.22 11.12
CA ALA A 34 -9.96 21.50 11.38
C ALA A 34 -10.34 20.03 11.21
N ARG A 35 -10.11 19.50 10.01
CA ARG A 35 -10.48 18.15 9.61
C ARG A 35 -9.79 17.27 10.62
N ALA A 36 -10.57 16.60 11.48
CA ALA A 36 -10.01 15.81 12.56
C ALA A 36 -8.96 14.87 11.96
N ALA A 37 -7.80 14.75 12.60
CA ALA A 37 -6.68 13.94 12.13
C ALA A 37 -6.95 12.43 12.32
N GLY A 38 -8.12 12.00 11.86
CA GLY A 38 -8.54 10.62 11.70
C GLY A 38 -8.39 10.20 10.24
N CYS A 39 -8.43 8.90 10.05
CA CYS A 39 -8.24 8.27 8.74
C CYS A 39 -9.43 8.50 7.82
N ASP A 40 -9.25 8.23 6.53
CA ASP A 40 -10.37 8.22 5.59
C ASP A 40 -11.46 7.25 6.07
N ALA A 41 -12.72 7.69 6.09
CA ALA A 41 -13.80 6.92 6.70
C ALA A 41 -14.13 5.63 5.92
N GLU A 42 -13.98 5.68 4.59
CA GLU A 42 -14.33 4.57 3.69
C GLU A 42 -13.18 3.56 3.58
N THR A 43 -11.95 4.04 3.43
CA THR A 43 -10.76 3.22 3.10
C THR A 43 -9.72 3.13 4.22
N GLY A 44 -9.79 3.96 5.26
CA GLY A 44 -8.76 4.07 6.29
C GLY A 44 -9.03 3.30 7.59
N PHE A 45 -7.97 2.81 8.22
CA PHE A 45 -7.93 2.26 9.57
C PHE A 45 -6.89 3.00 10.41
N SER A 46 -7.15 3.21 11.71
CA SER A 46 -6.27 3.97 12.61
C SER A 46 -5.44 3.06 13.50
N CYS A 47 -4.12 3.25 13.45
CA CYS A 47 -3.15 2.56 14.31
C CYS A 47 -3.07 3.13 15.73
N GLY A 48 -3.81 4.21 16.02
CA GLY A 48 -3.50 5.15 17.10
C GLY A 48 -2.55 6.26 16.64
N GLU A 49 -2.34 7.26 17.51
CA GLU A 49 -1.35 8.36 17.36
C GLU A 49 -1.44 9.16 16.05
N GLY A 50 -2.58 9.14 15.36
CA GLY A 50 -2.79 9.81 14.06
C GLY A 50 -2.19 9.05 12.87
N ARG A 51 -1.59 7.87 13.07
CA ARG A 51 -1.15 6.99 11.96
C ARG A 51 -2.35 6.26 11.37
N CYS A 52 -2.40 6.22 10.04
CA CYS A 52 -3.44 5.58 9.25
C CYS A 52 -2.85 4.60 8.24
N ILE A 53 -3.57 3.50 7.99
CA ILE A 53 -3.31 2.54 6.92
C ILE A 53 -4.61 2.32 6.12
N ASP A 54 -4.50 1.68 4.96
CA ASP A 54 -5.66 1.21 4.18
C ASP A 54 -6.28 -0.02 4.86
N LYS A 55 -7.61 -0.12 4.91
CA LYS A 55 -8.36 -1.24 5.51
C LYS A 55 -8.03 -2.61 4.91
N LYS A 56 -7.44 -2.68 3.71
CA LYS A 56 -6.93 -3.94 3.12
C LYS A 56 -5.69 -4.49 3.84
N TYR A 57 -5.02 -3.69 4.68
CA TYR A 57 -3.90 -4.07 5.55
C TYR A 57 -4.36 -4.24 7.01
N VAL A 58 -5.58 -4.73 7.21
CA VAL A 58 -6.14 -5.05 8.53
C VAL A 58 -6.59 -6.50 8.48
N CYS A 59 -6.06 -7.33 9.37
CA CYS A 59 -6.24 -8.77 9.36
C CYS A 59 -5.72 -9.43 8.06
N ASP A 60 -4.60 -8.90 7.53
CA ASP A 60 -3.94 -9.38 6.31
C ASP A 60 -2.72 -10.29 6.60
N GLY A 61 -2.30 -10.41 7.87
CA GLY A 61 -1.15 -11.17 8.34
C GLY A 61 0.13 -10.33 8.55
N ASN A 62 0.15 -9.04 8.20
CA ASN A 62 1.30 -8.15 8.31
C ASN A 62 1.13 -7.08 9.39
N ILE A 63 2.22 -6.70 10.05
CA ILE A 63 2.23 -5.60 11.02
C ILE A 63 2.52 -4.28 10.27
N ASN A 64 1.46 -3.58 9.84
CA ASN A 64 1.52 -2.30 9.15
C ASN A 64 1.40 -1.10 10.12
N CYS A 65 0.83 -1.30 11.30
CA CYS A 65 0.85 -0.40 12.45
C CYS A 65 2.07 -0.69 13.34
N ASN A 66 2.79 0.35 13.81
CA ASN A 66 3.90 0.19 14.77
C ASN A 66 3.50 -0.56 16.06
N SER A 67 2.23 -0.45 16.44
CA SER A 67 1.61 -1.11 17.58
C SER A 67 1.06 -2.51 17.27
N GLY A 68 1.00 -2.92 15.99
CA GLY A 68 0.40 -4.17 15.55
C GLY A 68 -1.05 -4.34 16.02
N VAL A 69 -1.89 -3.30 15.87
CA VAL A 69 -3.31 -3.29 16.29
C VAL A 69 -4.29 -3.56 15.14
N ASP A 70 -3.79 -3.46 13.92
CA ASP A 70 -4.33 -3.98 12.66
C ASP A 70 -4.52 -5.50 12.69
N GLU A 71 -3.56 -6.23 13.27
CA GLU A 71 -3.59 -7.70 13.37
C GLU A 71 -4.17 -8.21 14.70
N ARG A 72 -5.04 -7.43 15.37
CA ARG A 72 -5.67 -7.81 16.65
C ARG A 72 -7.18 -7.84 16.56
N ASN A 73 -7.78 -8.81 17.24
CA ASN A 73 -9.23 -8.96 17.39
C ASN A 73 -9.94 -9.09 16.03
N CYS A 74 -9.30 -9.82 15.10
CA CYS A 74 -9.84 -10.14 13.80
C CYS A 74 -11.06 -11.07 13.93
N THR A 75 -12.16 -10.78 13.23
CA THR A 75 -13.32 -11.69 13.14
C THR A 75 -13.17 -12.70 11.99
N SER A 76 -12.34 -12.37 11.00
CA SER A 76 -12.07 -13.13 9.79
C SER A 76 -10.79 -12.62 9.15
N CYS A 77 -9.96 -13.51 8.61
CA CYS A 77 -8.73 -13.14 7.89
C CYS A 77 -8.93 -13.10 6.38
N ALA A 78 -7.98 -12.51 5.66
CA ALA A 78 -7.86 -12.68 4.20
C ALA A 78 -7.72 -14.17 3.81
N ALA A 79 -8.10 -14.53 2.58
CA ALA A 79 -8.03 -15.93 2.09
C ALA A 79 -6.60 -16.50 2.03
N THR A 80 -5.58 -15.65 2.11
CA THR A 80 -4.15 -15.96 2.23
C THR A 80 -3.68 -16.20 3.66
N ALA A 81 -4.56 -16.14 4.67
CA ALA A 81 -4.22 -16.22 6.08
C ALA A 81 -5.12 -17.19 6.86
N VAL A 82 -4.61 -17.72 7.98
CA VAL A 82 -5.35 -18.50 8.98
C VAL A 82 -5.61 -17.62 10.20
N PHE A 83 -6.78 -17.82 10.83
CA PHE A 83 -7.14 -17.17 12.09
C PHE A 83 -6.74 -18.07 13.26
N CYS A 84 -5.89 -17.57 14.15
CA CYS A 84 -5.43 -18.26 15.36
C CYS A 84 -5.23 -17.25 16.50
N GLU A 85 -5.51 -17.63 17.74
CA GLU A 85 -5.39 -16.81 18.97
C GLU A 85 -5.93 -15.35 18.91
N GLY A 86 -6.89 -15.02 18.03
CA GLY A 86 -7.43 -13.66 17.91
C GLY A 86 -6.70 -12.73 16.92
N ARG A 87 -5.81 -13.28 16.09
CA ARG A 87 -4.98 -12.61 15.07
C ARG A 87 -5.01 -13.39 13.76
N CYS A 88 -4.43 -12.81 12.70
CA CYS A 88 -4.19 -13.50 11.45
C CYS A 88 -2.71 -13.91 11.32
N ALA A 89 -2.46 -15.03 10.65
CA ALA A 89 -1.14 -15.54 10.30
C ALA A 89 -1.13 -15.93 8.82
N HIS A 90 -0.05 -15.62 8.10
CA HIS A 90 0.08 -15.98 6.68
C HIS A 90 0.03 -17.49 6.50
N ARG A 91 -0.87 -17.96 5.64
CA ARG A 91 -1.10 -19.38 5.40
C ARG A 91 -0.05 -19.92 4.43
N CYS A 92 0.69 -20.94 4.86
CA CYS A 92 1.69 -21.63 4.06
C CYS A 92 2.85 -20.74 3.59
N ASP A 93 3.30 -19.78 4.41
CA ASP A 93 4.48 -18.97 4.10
C ASP A 93 5.79 -19.73 4.38
N GLY A 94 5.74 -20.79 5.20
CA GLY A 94 6.85 -21.64 5.63
C GLY A 94 7.29 -21.41 7.08
N ILE A 95 6.58 -20.55 7.83
CA ILE A 95 6.90 -20.14 9.20
C ILE A 95 5.65 -20.38 10.06
N ALA A 96 5.71 -21.37 10.96
CA ALA A 96 4.65 -21.60 11.94
C ALA A 96 4.54 -20.40 12.89
N ARG A 97 3.54 -19.54 12.70
CA ARG A 97 3.22 -18.38 13.53
C ARG A 97 2.07 -18.70 14.49
N CYS A 98 1.15 -19.59 14.14
CA CYS A 98 0.10 -20.05 15.07
C CYS A 98 0.67 -20.94 16.17
N ALA A 99 0.09 -20.93 17.37
CA ALA A 99 0.62 -21.69 18.52
C ALA A 99 0.56 -23.22 18.34
N ASP A 100 -0.32 -23.70 17.45
CA ASP A 100 -0.49 -25.08 17.00
C ASP A 100 0.09 -25.33 15.59
N GLY A 101 0.63 -24.30 14.94
CA GLY A 101 1.10 -24.34 13.55
C GLY A 101 -0.01 -24.46 12.50
N ALA A 102 -1.29 -24.17 12.83
CA ALA A 102 -2.42 -24.32 11.90
C ALA A 102 -2.31 -23.51 10.60
N ASP A 103 -1.47 -22.47 10.58
CA ASP A 103 -1.10 -21.71 9.39
C ASP A 103 -0.26 -22.49 8.36
N GLU A 104 0.48 -23.51 8.80
CA GLU A 104 1.28 -24.42 7.96
C GLU A 104 0.63 -25.82 7.79
N VAL A 105 -0.58 -26.03 8.32
CA VAL A 105 -1.32 -27.30 8.20
C VAL A 105 -2.21 -27.33 6.96
N GLY A 106 -2.21 -28.47 6.26
CA GLY A 106 -3.05 -28.67 5.07
C GLY A 106 -2.63 -27.86 3.85
N CYS A 107 -1.40 -27.35 3.86
CA CYS A 107 -0.82 -26.59 2.76
C CYS A 107 -0.77 -27.41 1.46
N PRO A 108 -0.99 -26.79 0.29
CA PRO A 108 -0.67 -27.44 -0.97
C PRO A 108 0.82 -27.77 -0.97
N THR A 109 1.18 -29.00 -1.33
CA THR A 109 2.57 -29.38 -1.57
C THR A 109 3.18 -28.39 -2.55
N ARG A 110 4.09 -27.55 -2.06
CA ARG A 110 4.85 -26.65 -2.94
C ARG A 110 5.53 -27.53 -4.00
N PRO A 111 5.41 -27.22 -5.30
CA PRO A 111 6.09 -28.00 -6.32
C PRO A 111 7.60 -27.94 -6.06
N VAL A 112 8.26 -29.07 -6.26
CA VAL A 112 9.69 -29.26 -5.99
C VAL A 112 10.42 -29.77 -7.23
N PHE A 113 11.70 -29.46 -7.31
CA PHE A 113 12.63 -30.01 -8.28
C PHE A 113 13.62 -30.93 -7.55
N GLU A 114 13.79 -32.14 -8.06
CA GLU A 114 14.76 -33.11 -7.54
C GLU A 114 16.10 -32.92 -8.26
N CYS A 115 17.15 -32.65 -7.48
CA CYS A 115 18.53 -32.54 -7.94
C CYS A 115 19.15 -33.96 -8.03
N SER A 116 20.48 -34.04 -7.85
CA SER A 116 21.17 -35.26 -7.43
C SER A 116 20.48 -35.99 -6.26
N PRO A 117 20.57 -37.33 -6.17
CA PRO A 117 19.75 -38.15 -5.27
C PRO A 117 19.77 -37.71 -3.81
N GLY A 118 18.60 -37.37 -3.28
CA GLY A 118 18.41 -36.94 -1.89
C GLY A 118 18.50 -35.44 -1.65
N VAL A 119 18.70 -34.62 -2.67
CA VAL A 119 18.59 -33.16 -2.59
C VAL A 119 17.38 -32.68 -3.39
N THR A 120 16.61 -31.76 -2.80
CA THR A 120 15.35 -31.28 -3.35
C THR A 120 15.22 -29.79 -3.07
N VAL A 121 14.92 -29.01 -4.12
CA VAL A 121 14.67 -27.56 -4.03
C VAL A 121 13.22 -27.26 -4.41
N LEU A 122 12.72 -26.06 -4.11
CA LEU A 122 11.40 -25.63 -4.60
C LEU A 122 11.45 -25.49 -6.14
N SER A 123 10.37 -25.76 -6.87
CA SER A 123 10.35 -25.48 -8.33
C SER A 123 10.44 -23.99 -8.65
N SER A 124 10.20 -23.10 -7.68
CA SER A 124 10.52 -21.67 -7.78
C SER A 124 12.01 -21.35 -7.65
N LYS A 125 12.84 -22.38 -7.48
CA LYS A 125 14.31 -22.36 -7.48
C LYS A 125 14.91 -23.07 -8.69
N GLN A 126 14.09 -23.69 -9.54
CA GLN A 126 14.54 -24.11 -10.85
C GLN A 126 14.56 -22.89 -11.78
N CYS A 127 15.69 -22.65 -12.44
CA CYS A 127 15.94 -21.51 -13.32
C CYS A 127 15.72 -20.13 -12.67
N ASP A 128 16.11 -19.94 -11.40
CA ASP A 128 16.03 -18.65 -10.70
C ASP A 128 17.30 -17.78 -10.78
N GLY A 129 18.35 -18.27 -11.46
CA GLY A 129 19.62 -17.58 -11.69
C GLY A 129 20.64 -17.82 -10.58
N ILE A 130 20.38 -18.78 -9.69
CA ILE A 130 21.16 -19.07 -8.48
C ILE A 130 21.34 -20.60 -8.42
N GLN A 131 22.54 -21.07 -8.14
CA GLN A 131 22.78 -22.48 -7.83
C GLN A 131 22.18 -22.82 -6.47
N ASN A 132 21.04 -23.52 -6.44
CA ASN A 132 20.42 -24.05 -5.23
C ASN A 132 20.60 -25.58 -5.11
N CYS A 133 20.83 -26.31 -6.22
CA CYS A 133 21.27 -27.71 -6.21
C CYS A 133 22.81 -27.84 -6.03
N PRO A 134 23.34 -29.03 -5.66
CA PRO A 134 24.75 -29.20 -5.31
C PRO A 134 25.75 -28.88 -6.44
N GLU A 135 25.42 -29.26 -7.68
CA GLU A 135 26.26 -29.05 -8.87
C GLU A 135 25.63 -28.03 -9.84
N GLY A 136 24.46 -27.46 -9.50
CA GLY A 136 23.72 -26.49 -10.32
C GLY A 136 22.67 -27.10 -11.24
N GLU A 137 22.21 -28.32 -10.95
CA GLU A 137 21.23 -29.05 -11.77
C GLU A 137 19.88 -28.32 -11.92
N ASP A 138 19.56 -27.39 -11.01
CA ASP A 138 18.38 -26.50 -11.07
C ASP A 138 18.50 -25.38 -12.10
N GLU A 139 19.72 -25.08 -12.56
CA GLU A 139 20.05 -24.07 -13.58
C GLU A 139 20.40 -24.72 -14.94
N GLU A 140 20.48 -26.06 -15.00
CA GLU A 140 20.70 -26.82 -16.24
C GLU A 140 19.41 -26.98 -17.07
N GLY A 141 19.56 -27.02 -18.39
CA GLY A 141 18.44 -27.24 -19.32
C GLY A 141 17.42 -26.09 -19.40
N CYS A 142 17.57 -25.07 -18.56
CA CYS A 142 16.76 -23.86 -18.55
C CYS A 142 16.68 -23.23 -19.94
N SER A 143 15.46 -23.09 -20.46
CA SER A 143 15.20 -22.37 -21.71
C SER A 143 15.29 -20.86 -21.49
N TYR A 144 16.48 -20.42 -21.06
CA TYR A 144 16.72 -19.04 -20.76
C TYR A 144 16.55 -18.17 -22.00
N PRO A 145 16.10 -16.93 -21.81
CA PRO A 145 16.12 -15.96 -22.87
C PRO A 145 17.61 -15.57 -23.09
N GLU A 146 18.16 -15.58 -24.33
CA GLU A 146 19.63 -15.51 -24.62
C GLU A 146 20.35 -14.25 -24.11
N ASP A 147 20.06 -13.05 -24.61
CA ASP A 147 20.53 -11.77 -24.00
C ASP A 147 19.77 -11.44 -22.70
N CYS A 148 19.38 -12.46 -21.92
CA CYS A 148 18.05 -12.47 -21.32
C CYS A 148 16.91 -12.28 -22.38
N ARG A 149 17.12 -12.72 -23.66
CA ARG A 149 16.32 -12.54 -24.94
C ARG A 149 15.28 -11.43 -24.86
N GLY A 150 15.50 -10.41 -25.68
CA GLY A 150 14.51 -9.37 -25.94
C GLY A 150 14.77 -8.09 -25.17
N ASN A 151 16.04 -7.71 -24.98
CA ASN A 151 16.49 -6.44 -24.39
C ASN A 151 16.28 -6.31 -22.86
N ALA A 152 16.09 -7.42 -22.15
CA ALA A 152 16.23 -7.48 -20.69
C ALA A 152 17.67 -7.15 -20.24
N VAL A 153 17.84 -6.88 -18.94
CA VAL A 153 19.10 -6.39 -18.37
C VAL A 153 19.49 -7.28 -17.19
N TYR A 154 20.69 -7.86 -17.25
CA TYR A 154 21.24 -8.63 -16.13
C TYR A 154 22.12 -7.73 -15.26
N CYS A 155 21.73 -7.54 -14.00
CA CYS A 155 22.48 -6.76 -13.01
C CYS A 155 22.07 -7.17 -11.59
N ASP A 156 22.92 -6.90 -10.60
CA ASP A 156 22.69 -7.24 -9.18
C ASP A 156 22.30 -8.71 -8.93
N GLY A 157 22.81 -9.62 -9.76
CA GLY A 157 22.53 -11.07 -9.68
C GLY A 157 21.17 -11.49 -10.23
N ARG A 158 20.42 -10.61 -10.91
CA ARG A 158 19.07 -10.90 -11.41
C ARG A 158 18.84 -10.43 -12.84
N CYS A 159 18.01 -11.17 -13.57
CA CYS A 159 17.43 -10.75 -14.84
C CYS A 159 16.28 -9.75 -14.59
N TRP A 160 16.48 -8.49 -14.93
CA TRP A 160 15.44 -7.46 -14.93
C TRP A 160 14.74 -7.40 -16.30
N PRO A 161 13.40 -7.33 -16.35
CA PRO A 161 12.66 -7.44 -17.60
C PRO A 161 12.94 -6.25 -18.52
N ALA A 162 12.81 -6.45 -19.84
CA ALA A 162 13.13 -5.44 -20.87
C ALA A 162 12.43 -4.08 -20.71
N SER A 163 11.31 -4.04 -19.96
CA SER A 163 10.62 -2.81 -19.59
C SER A 163 11.39 -1.90 -18.63
N THR A 164 12.41 -2.40 -17.93
CA THR A 164 13.30 -1.63 -17.04
C THR A 164 14.36 -0.84 -17.79
N ARG A 165 14.65 -1.22 -19.03
CA ARG A 165 15.74 -0.62 -19.80
C ARG A 165 15.32 0.71 -20.41
N CYS A 166 15.96 1.80 -20.00
CA CYS A 166 15.66 3.16 -20.46
C CYS A 166 14.25 3.65 -20.09
N ASP A 167 13.71 3.20 -18.94
CA ASP A 167 12.41 3.63 -18.38
C ASP A 167 12.49 4.83 -17.42
N ARG A 168 13.72 5.28 -17.10
CA ARG A 168 14.11 6.36 -16.18
C ARG A 168 14.07 6.03 -14.69
N VAL A 169 13.87 4.77 -14.33
CA VAL A 169 14.04 4.23 -12.98
C VAL A 169 15.34 3.44 -12.95
N VAL A 170 16.11 3.60 -11.88
CA VAL A 170 17.37 2.86 -11.70
C VAL A 170 17.07 1.59 -10.91
N TRP A 171 16.91 0.49 -11.65
CA TRP A 171 16.71 -0.87 -11.13
C TRP A 171 18.03 -1.58 -10.84
N CYS A 172 19.10 -1.27 -11.57
CA CYS A 172 20.46 -1.75 -11.31
C CYS A 172 21.23 -0.81 -10.36
N SER A 173 21.96 -1.34 -9.38
CA SER A 173 22.78 -0.54 -8.44
C SER A 173 23.89 0.27 -9.12
N ASP A 174 24.30 -0.12 -10.33
CA ASP A 174 25.25 0.61 -11.18
C ASP A 174 24.57 1.41 -12.32
N GLY A 175 23.24 1.31 -12.44
CA GLY A 175 22.43 1.90 -13.50
C GLY A 175 22.60 1.30 -14.89
N ALA A 176 23.01 0.02 -15.03
CA ALA A 176 23.21 -0.64 -16.33
C ALA A 176 22.00 -0.58 -17.28
N ASP A 177 20.81 -0.61 -16.72
CA ASP A 177 19.50 -0.45 -17.35
C ASP A 177 19.27 0.93 -17.98
N GLU A 178 19.84 1.98 -17.39
CA GLU A 178 19.74 3.38 -17.83
C GLU A 178 20.96 3.86 -18.65
N ARG A 179 21.84 2.94 -19.08
CA ARG A 179 23.00 3.26 -19.94
C ARG A 179 22.73 3.03 -21.43
N ASP A 180 23.40 3.85 -22.24
CA ASP A 180 23.47 3.74 -23.71
C ASP A 180 22.12 3.70 -24.45
N CYS A 181 21.10 4.37 -23.89
CA CYS A 181 19.75 4.51 -24.42
C CYS A 181 19.71 5.23 -25.79
N PRO A 182 19.48 4.53 -26.93
CA PRO A 182 19.67 5.10 -28.27
C PRO A 182 18.67 6.20 -28.63
N TRP A 183 17.50 6.19 -27.99
CA TRP A 183 16.40 7.13 -28.17
C TRP A 183 16.36 8.23 -27.10
N TRP A 184 17.28 8.24 -26.12
CA TRP A 184 17.40 9.38 -25.21
C TRP A 184 18.16 10.52 -25.90
N PRO A 185 17.61 11.75 -25.97
CA PRO A 185 18.33 12.93 -26.48
C PRO A 185 19.42 13.43 -25.50
N LYS A 186 20.46 12.61 -25.27
CA LYS A 186 21.68 12.84 -24.45
C LYS A 186 21.52 13.88 -23.32
N GLN A 187 20.74 13.58 -22.28
CA GLN A 187 20.71 14.40 -21.07
C GLN A 187 21.62 13.82 -19.98
N THR A 188 22.17 14.70 -19.17
CA THR A 188 22.94 14.34 -17.97
C THR A 188 22.02 13.70 -16.92
N LEU A 189 22.45 12.57 -16.34
CA LEU A 189 21.77 11.91 -15.23
C LEU A 189 21.43 12.91 -14.09
N PRO A 190 20.17 13.00 -13.64
CA PRO A 190 19.78 13.87 -12.54
C PRO A 190 20.27 13.29 -11.20
N GLY A 191 21.47 13.68 -10.76
CA GLY A 191 21.99 13.27 -9.46
C GLY A 191 23.48 13.53 -9.25
N LYS A 192 24.31 13.46 -10.30
CA LYS A 192 25.74 13.80 -10.19
C LYS A 192 25.95 15.31 -10.31
N ALA A 193 25.70 16.00 -9.18
CA ALA A 193 26.21 17.35 -8.96
C ALA A 193 27.73 17.37 -9.22
N LYS A 194 28.17 18.24 -10.13
CA LYS A 194 29.60 18.49 -10.34
C LYS A 194 30.08 19.47 -9.29
N SER A 195 31.09 19.05 -8.51
CA SER A 195 32.00 19.96 -7.82
C SER A 195 33.06 20.50 -8.79
#